data_AF-W8VYH7-F1
#
_entry.id   AF-W8VYH7-F1
#
_cell.length_a   1.000
_cell.length_b   1.000
_cell.length_c   1.000
_cell.angle_alpha   90.00
_cell.angle_beta   90.00
_cell.angle_gamma   90.00
#
_symmetry.space_group_name_H-M   'P 1'
#
loop_
_entity.id
_entity.type
_entity.pdbx_description
1 polymer ?
#
loop_
_entity_poly.entity_id
_entity_poly.type
_entity_poly.pdbx_seq_one_letter_code
_entity_poly.pdbx_strand_id
1 'polypeptide(L)' 'KTHSGRKVYQCEYCEYSTTDASGFKRHVISIHTKDYPHRCEYCKKGFRRPSEKNQHIMRH' A
#
# COMPACT_ATOMS: atom_id res chain seq x y z
N LYS A 1 -2.31 -9.58 33.00
CA LYS A 1 -1.10 -10.05 32.28
C LYS A 1 -1.55 -10.35 30.85
N THR A 2 -1.29 -9.61 29.78
CA THR A 2 -0.39 -8.49 29.46
C THR A 2 -1.04 -7.88 28.22
N HIS A 3 -1.68 -6.70 28.33
CA HIS A 3 -2.25 -6.04 27.15
C HIS A 3 -1.07 -5.34 26.45
N SER A 4 -0.30 -6.12 25.69
CA SER A 4 0.85 -5.65 24.93
C SER A 4 0.39 -4.46 24.11
N GLY A 5 0.92 -3.27 24.41
CA GLY A 5 0.53 -2.02 23.75
C GLY A 5 0.70 -2.18 22.25
N ARG A 6 -0.40 -2.44 21.54
CA ARG A 6 -0.36 -2.60 20.09
C ARG A 6 0.06 -1.24 19.53
N LYS A 7 1.27 -1.18 18.97
CA LYS A 7 1.77 -0.01 18.28
C LYS A 7 0.81 0.28 17.12
N VAL A 8 0.00 1.31 17.27
CA VAL A 8 -0.87 1.82 16.22
C VAL A 8 -0.03 2.63 15.24
N TYR A 9 -0.22 2.36 13.96
CA TYR A 9 0.32 3.14 12.87
C TYR A 9 -0.72 4.19 12.49
N GLN A 10 -0.44 5.44 12.86
CA GLN A 10 -1.27 6.59 12.55
C GLN A 10 -0.73 7.29 11.30
N CYS A 11 -1.62 7.68 10.41
CA CYS A 11 -1.27 8.43 9.21
C CYS A 11 -1.01 9.88 9.58
N GLU A 12 0.08 10.43 9.07
CA GLU A 12 0.42 11.85 9.28
C GLU A 12 -0.34 12.77 8.30
N TYR A 13 -0.90 12.19 7.23
CA TYR A 13 -1.60 12.92 6.19
C TYR A 13 -3.13 12.94 6.38
N CYS A 14 -3.68 12.08 7.25
CA CYS A 14 -5.11 12.05 7.59
C CYS A 14 -5.36 11.34 8.92
N GLU A 15 -6.59 11.34 9.41
CA GLU A 15 -6.96 10.73 10.70
C GLU A 15 -7.03 9.18 10.69
N TYR A 16 -6.56 8.54 9.61
CA TYR A 16 -6.53 7.08 9.52
C TYR A 16 -5.48 6.48 10.46
N SER A 17 -5.87 5.51 11.27
CA SER A 17 -4.96 4.72 12.11
C SER A 17 -5.30 3.24 12.05
N THR A 18 -4.28 2.39 12.15
CA THR A 18 -4.43 0.94 12.13
C THR A 18 -3.36 0.26 12.96
N THR A 19 -3.67 -0.88 13.57
CA THR A 19 -2.65 -1.69 14.27
C THR A 19 -1.83 -2.56 13.31
N ASP A 20 -2.20 -2.62 12.03
CA ASP A 20 -1.51 -3.42 11.01
C ASP A 20 -0.57 -2.55 10.15
N ALA A 21 0.73 -2.87 10.20
CA ALA A 21 1.75 -2.15 9.44
C ALA A 21 1.53 -2.25 7.92
N SER A 22 1.04 -3.41 7.45
CA SER A 22 0.81 -3.65 6.02
C SER A 22 -0.37 -2.81 5.51
N GLY A 23 -1.44 -2.74 6.30
CA GLY A 23 -2.61 -1.90 6.07
C GLY A 23 -2.26 -0.42 6.08
N PHE A 24 -1.40 0.01 7.02
CA PHE A 24 -0.90 1.37 7.07
C PHE A 24 -0.13 1.76 5.80
N LYS A 25 0.86 0.94 5.43
CA LYS A 25 1.67 1.18 4.23
C LYS A 25 0.80 1.20 2.97
N ARG A 26 -0.18 0.29 2.88
CA ARG A 26 -1.15 0.24 1.78
C ARG A 26 -2.02 1.49 1.72
N HIS A 27 -2.48 2.00 2.86
CA HIS A 27 -3.28 3.21 2.94
C HIS A 27 -2.47 4.41 2.42
N VAL A 28 -1.26 4.61 2.94
CA VAL A 28 -0.38 5.73 2.54
C VAL A 28 -0.08 5.69 1.04
N ILE A 29 0.30 4.52 0.53
CA ILE A 29 0.56 4.31 -0.90
C ILE A 29 -0.70 4.59 -1.74
N SER A 30 -1.88 4.15 -1.33
CA SER A 30 -3.08 4.22 -2.18
C SER A 30 -3.73 5.60 -2.19
N ILE A 31 -3.71 6.31 -1.06
CA ILE A 31 -4.45 7.56 -0.86
C ILE A 31 -3.54 8.77 -1.08
N HIS A 32 -2.33 8.74 -0.51
CA HIS A 32 -1.46 9.92 -0.46
C HIS A 32 -0.42 9.88 -1.56
N THR A 33 0.38 8.82 -1.64
CA THR A 33 1.54 8.81 -2.56
C THR A 33 1.20 8.32 -3.97
N LYS A 34 0.18 7.47 -4.11
CA LYS A 34 -0.08 6.65 -5.33
C LYS A 34 1.20 5.94 -5.81
N ASP A 35 2.08 5.61 -4.88
CA ASP A 35 3.40 5.04 -5.13
C ASP A 35 3.39 3.53 -4.97
N TYR A 36 2.98 2.90 -6.07
CA TYR A 36 2.91 1.46 -6.14
C TYR A 36 4.30 0.90 -6.43
N PRO A 37 4.76 -0.09 -5.66
CA PRO A 37 6.10 -0.68 -5.84
C PRO A 37 6.26 -1.33 -7.22
N HIS A 38 5.16 -1.73 -7.86
CA HIS A 38 5.17 -2.29 -9.20
C HIS A 38 4.35 -1.41 -10.14
N ARG A 39 5.01 -0.50 -10.87
CA ARG A 39 4.36 0.27 -11.93
C ARG A 39 4.59 -0.39 -13.29
N CYS A 40 3.59 -0.31 -14.14
CA CYS A 40 3.72 -0.61 -15.55
C CYS A 40 4.49 0.53 -16.23
N GLU A 41 5.54 0.21 -16.98
CA GLU A 41 6.36 1.23 -17.64
C GLU A 41 5.67 1.86 -18.85
N TYR A 42 4.72 1.13 -19.46
CA TYR A 42 3.98 1.59 -20.64
C TYR A 42 2.87 2.60 -20.29
N CYS A 43 2.00 2.28 -19.33
CA CYS A 43 0.86 3.14 -18.96
C CYS A 43 0.97 3.78 -17.57
N LYS A 44 2.08 3.57 -16.85
CA LYS A 44 2.32 4.06 -15.48
C LYS A 44 1.28 3.60 -14.45
N LYS A 45 0.43 2.62 -14.79
CA LYS A 45 -0.53 2.02 -13.87
C LYS A 45 0.20 1.29 -12.75
N GLY A 46 -0.18 1.57 -11.51
CA GLY A 46 0.44 1.02 -10.32
C GLY A 46 -0.26 -0.26 -9.82
N PHE A 47 0.55 -1.24 -9.43
CA PHE A 47 0.13 -2.55 -8.94
C PHE A 47 0.78 -2.85 -7.60
N ARG A 48 0.03 -3.56 -6.74
CA ARG A 48 0.51 -3.96 -5.41
C ARG A 48 1.38 -5.22 -5.42
N ARG A 49 1.24 -6.06 -6.45
CA ARG A 49 1.96 -7.31 -6.58
C ARG A 49 2.62 -7.38 -7.96
N PRO A 50 3.79 -8.04 -8.06
CA PRO A 50 4.44 -8.23 -9.34
C PRO A 50 3.61 -9.13 -10.27
N SER A 51 2.87 -10.11 -9.72
CA SER A 51 1.97 -10.97 -10.49
C SER A 51 0.88 -10.18 -11.22
N GLU A 52 0.27 -9.21 -10.54
CA GLU A 52 -0.77 -8.34 -11.10
C GLU A 52 -0.19 -7.42 -12.19
N LYS A 53 1.00 -6.83 -11.94
CA LYS A 53 1.74 -6.07 -12.97
C LYS A 53 2.00 -6.96 -14.18
N ASN A 54 2.50 -8.18 -13.96
CA ASN A 54 2.89 -9.07 -15.04
C ASN A 54 1.69 -9.49 -15.88
N GLN A 55 0.58 -9.91 -15.24
CA GLN A 55 -0.66 -10.22 -15.95
C GLN A 55 -1.18 -9.01 -16.73
N HIS A 56 -1.11 -7.82 -16.15
CA HIS A 56 -1.48 -6.59 -16.85
C HIS A 56 -0.61 -6.33 -18.07
N ILE A 57 0.72 -6.45 -17.95
CA ILE A 57 1.66 -6.25 -19.07
C ILE A 57 1.45 -7.29 -20.16
N MET A 58 1.19 -8.55 -19.78
CA MET A 58 0.89 -9.63 -20.72
C MET A 58 -0.39 -9.40 -21.55
N ARG A 59 -1.31 -8.55 -21.04
CA ARG A 59 -2.58 -8.20 -21.70
C ARG A 59 -2.59 -6.76 -22.20
N HIS A 60 -1.46 -6.07 -22.14
CA HIS A 60 -1.35 -4.67 -22.53
C HIS A 60 -1.33 -4.53 -24.04
#